data_AF-A0A1H7RKH2-F1
#
_entry.id   AF-A0A1H7RKH2-F1
#
_cell.length_a   1.000
_cell.length_b   1.000
_cell.length_c   1.000
_cell.angle_alpha   90.00
_cell.angle_beta   90.00
_cell.angle_gamma   90.00
#
_symmetry.space_group_name_H-M   'P 1'
#
loop_
_entity.id
_entity.type
_entity.pdbx_description
1 polymer ?
#
loop_
_entity_poly.entity_id
_entity_poly.type
_entity_poly.pdbx_seq_one_letter_code
_entity_poly.pdbx_strand_id
1 'polypeptide(L)' 'MNCAHCGAVHQRGRFCVGCGRTMPPSSLPPRPVRLAPRPPYEVTDDMTQPVLRFDVQQRRAPAGERLQARVG' A
#
# COMPACT_ATOMS: atom_id res chain seq x y z
N MET A 1 -19.64 0.82 -1.62
CA MET A 1 -20.20 -0.49 -2.00
C MET A 1 -19.93 -1.46 -0.85
N ASN A 2 -20.74 -2.50 -0.63
CA ASN A 2 -20.48 -3.47 0.45
C ASN A 2 -19.79 -4.72 -0.13
N CYS A 3 -18.95 -5.39 0.67
CA CYS A 3 -18.27 -6.61 0.23
C CYS A 3 -19.24 -7.80 0.24
N ALA A 4 -19.42 -8.45 -0.91
CA ALA A 4 -20.25 -9.65 -1.02
C ALA A 4 -19.66 -10.90 -0.32
N HIS A 5 -18.37 -10.88 0.03
CA HIS A 5 -17.71 -12.04 0.65
C HIS A 5 -17.70 -11.99 2.18
N CYS A 6 -17.42 -10.84 2.78
CA CYS A 6 -17.31 -10.71 4.24
C CYS A 6 -18.28 -9.70 4.84
N GLY A 7 -19.14 -9.07 4.04
CA GLY A 7 -20.14 -8.10 4.51
C GLY A 7 -19.57 -6.73 4.90
N ALA A 8 -18.26 -6.50 4.76
CA ALA A 8 -17.64 -5.23 5.11
C ALA A 8 -18.31 -4.06 4.35
N VAL A 9 -18.76 -3.04 5.08
CA VAL A 9 -19.51 -1.91 4.53
C VAL A 9 -18.59 -0.81 3.98
N HIS A 10 -19.14 0.10 3.18
CA HIS A 10 -18.47 1.33 2.72
C HIS A 10 -17.11 1.11 2.02
N GLN A 11 -16.95 -0.03 1.35
CA GLN A 11 -15.75 -0.35 0.57
C GLN A 11 -15.61 0.60 -0.62
N ARG A 12 -14.35 1.01 -0.87
CA ARG A 12 -13.91 1.84 -1.99
C ARG A 12 -12.62 1.27 -2.55
N GLY A 13 -12.48 1.28 -3.87
CA GLY A 13 -11.29 0.76 -4.56
C GLY A 13 -11.47 -0.68 -5.06
N ARG A 14 -10.36 -1.28 -5.48
CA ARG A 14 -10.34 -2.54 -6.25
C ARG A 14 -10.36 -3.80 -5.39
N PHE A 15 -10.04 -3.69 -4.10
CA PHE A 15 -9.98 -4.81 -3.16
C PHE A 15 -10.71 -4.45 -1.87
N CYS A 16 -11.29 -5.45 -1.21
CA CYS A 16 -11.92 -5.29 0.09
C CYS A 16 -10.86 -5.14 1.18
N VAL A 17 -10.97 -4.12 2.03
CA VAL A 17 -10.01 -3.92 3.13
C VAL A 17 -10.14 -4.96 4.24
N GLY A 18 -11.30 -5.61 4.36
CA GLY A 18 -11.57 -6.61 5.40
C GLY A 18 -11.10 -8.03 5.05
N CYS A 19 -11.27 -8.46 3.80
CA CYS A 19 -10.96 -9.84 3.39
C CYS A 19 -9.98 -9.96 2.21
N GLY A 20 -9.49 -8.84 1.67
CA GLY A 20 -8.50 -8.80 0.59
C GLY A 20 -9.01 -9.21 -0.80
N ARG A 21 -10.24 -9.72 -0.92
CA ARG A 21 -10.80 -10.14 -2.21
C ARG A 21 -11.08 -8.96 -3.12
N THR A 22 -11.00 -9.21 -4.43
CA THR A 22 -11.31 -8.23 -5.46
C THR A 22 -12.77 -7.80 -5.37
N MET A 23 -13.00 -6.49 -5.38
CA MET A 23 -14.34 -5.90 -5.40
C MET A 23 -14.81 -5.74 -6.85
N PRO A 24 -16.14 -5.79 -7.09
CA PRO A 24 -16.69 -5.43 -8.38
C PRO A 24 -16.22 -4.03 -8.82
N PRO A 25 -16.02 -3.81 -10.13
CA PRO A 25 -15.64 -2.49 -10.64
C PRO A 25 -16.70 -1.46 -10.24
N SER A 26 -16.25 -0.26 -9.86
CA SER A 26 -17.18 0.84 -9.58
C SER A 26 -17.85 1.28 -10.88
N SER A 27 -19.17 1.51 -10.83
CA SER A 27 -19.92 2.15 -11.92
C SER A 27 -19.61 3.64 -12.09
N LEU A 28 -18.93 4.23 -11.11
CA LEU A 28 -18.45 5.61 -11.20
C LEU A 28 -17.39 5.71 -12.30
N PRO A 29 -17.41 6.78 -13.10
CA PRO A 29 -16.37 7.01 -14.09
C PRO A 29 -15.00 7.09 -13.38
N PRO A 30 -13.92 6.62 -14.03
CA PRO A 30 -12.58 6.78 -13.50
C PRO A 30 -12.36 8.28 -13.24
N ARG A 31 -11.85 8.61 -12.04
CA ARG A 31 -11.48 9.99 -11.76
C ARG A 31 -10.40 10.41 -12.76
N PRO A 32 -10.53 11.58 -13.41
CA PRO A 32 -9.49 12.06 -14.28
C PRO A 32 -8.21 12.22 -13.45
N VAL A 33 -7.15 11.56 -13.91
CA VAL A 33 -5.81 11.78 -13.35
C VAL A 33 -5.40 13.18 -13.78
N ARG A 34 -5.48 14.14 -12.86
CA ARG A 34 -4.84 15.43 -13.07
C ARG A 34 -3.35 15.23 -12.87
N LEU A 35 -2.64 15.01 -13.97
CA LEU A 35 -1.19 15.15 -13.97
C LEU A 35 -0.89 16.59 -13.52
N ALA A 36 0.08 16.75 -12.62
CA ALA A 36 0.59 18.07 -12.31
C ALA A 36 1.04 18.75 -13.62
N PRO A 37 0.79 20.06 -13.79
CA PRO A 37 1.34 20.80 -14.93
C PRO A 37 2.84 20.54 -15.05
N ARG A 38 3.32 20.34 -16.28
CA ARG A 38 4.77 20.33 -16.50
C ARG A 38 5.33 21.69 -16.10
N PRO A 39 6.45 21.74 -15.37
CA PRO A 39 7.11 23.01 -15.08
C PRO A 39 7.51 23.72 -16.39
N PRO A 40 7.52 25.06 -16.41
CA PRO A 40 7.91 25.85 -17.59
C PRO A 40 9.42 25.82 -17.86
N TYR A 41 10.20 25.12 -17.03
CA TYR A 41 11.64 24.97 -17.15
C TYR A 41 12.01 23.50 -17.40
N GLU A 42 13.15 23.28 -18.05
CA GLU A 42 13.71 21.95 -18.21
C GLU A 42 14.17 21.41 -16.84
N VAL A 43 13.58 20.30 -16.40
CA VAL A 43 14.02 19.62 -15.17
C VAL A 43 15.32 18.90 -15.49
N THR A 44 16.44 19.46 -15.04
CA THR A 44 17.74 18.81 -15.06
C THR A 44 17.91 17.89 -13.86
N ASP A 45 18.83 16.93 -13.94
CA ASP A 45 19.12 15.96 -12.86
C ASP A 45 19.46 16.67 -11.53
N ASP A 46 20.17 17.80 -11.62
CA ASP A 46 20.58 18.66 -10.49
C ASP A 46 19.39 19.30 -9.74
N MET A 47 18.24 19.46 -10.41
CA MET A 47 17.01 20.00 -9.81
C MET A 47 16.18 18.94 -9.06
N THR A 48 16.64 17.69 -9.05
CA THR A 48 15.98 16.60 -8.31
C THR A 48 16.64 16.39 -6.97
N GLN A 49 15.85 16.02 -5.95
CA GLN A 49 16.43 15.68 -4.65
C GLN A 49 17.36 14.47 -4.81
N PRO A 50 18.60 14.51 -4.31
CA PRO A 50 19.49 13.36 -4.37
C PRO A 50 18.87 12.19 -3.62
N VAL A 51 18.71 11.06 -4.31
CA VAL A 51 18.25 9.83 -3.67
C VAL A 51 19.38 9.28 -2.81
N LEU A 52 19.34 9.58 -1.51
CA LEU A 52 20.27 8.99 -0.54
C LEU A 52 19.99 7.48 -0.43
N ARG A 53 20.90 6.67 -0.96
CA ARG A 53 20.86 5.22 -0.81
C ARG A 53 21.58 4.84 0.48
N PHE A 54 20.79 4.50 1.49
CA PHE A 54 21.32 3.95 2.73
C PHE A 54 21.45 2.43 2.60
N ASP A 55 22.63 1.88 2.91
CA ASP A 55 22.81 0.44 3.09
C ASP A 55 22.15 0.00 4.40
N VAL A 56 20.82 -0.17 4.36
CA VAL A 56 20.05 -0.63 5.51
C VAL A 56 20.35 -2.11 5.73
N GLN A 57 21.16 -2.40 6.74
CA GLN A 57 21.31 -3.75 7.28
C GLN A 57 19.96 -4.16 7.89
N GLN A 58 19.31 -5.17 7.30
CA GLN A 58 18.06 -5.69 7.83
C GLN A 58 18.29 -6.22 9.24
N ARG A 59 17.51 -5.70 10.21
CA ARG A 59 17.54 -6.20 11.58
C ARG A 59 17.07 -7.65 11.58
N ARG A 60 17.95 -8.58 11.96
CA ARG A 60 17.56 -9.98 12.18
C ARG A 60 16.52 -10.04 13.28
N ALA A 61 15.42 -10.75 13.03
CA ALA A 61 14.43 -11.01 14.06
C ALA A 61 15.10 -11.79 15.21
N PRO A 62 14.87 -11.41 16.48
CA PRO A 62 15.27 -12.25 17.60
C PRO A 62 14.55 -13.59 17.47
N ALA A 63 15.30 -14.70 17.62
CA ALA A 63 14.72 -16.02 17.65
C ALA A 63 13.71 -16.07 18.80
N GLY A 64 12.43 -16.32 18.48
CA GLY A 64 11.38 -16.45 19.47
C GLY A 64 11.76 -17.47 20.53
N GLU A 65 11.78 -17.00 21.77
CA GLU A 65 11.99 -17.76 22.99
C GLU A 65 11.01 -18.95 23.04
N ARG A 66 11.49 -20.16 22.70
CA ARG A 66 10.77 -21.40 22.99
C ARG A 66 10.91 -21.68 24.49
N LEU A 67 10.10 -21.01 25.30
CA LEU A 67 9.92 -21.39 26.70
C LEU A 67 8.44 -21.70 27.01
N GLN A 68 8.20 -22.99 27.24
CA GLN A 68 7.20 -23.59 28.12
C GLN A 68 5.70 -23.44 27.79
N ALA A 69 5.17 -24.49 27.16
CA ALA A 69 3.85 -25.03 27.47
C ALA A 69 3.94 -26.57 27.54
N ARG A 70 4.33 -27.09 28.71
CA ARG A 70 3.97 -28.44 29.15
C ARG A 70 3.36 -28.31 30.54
N VAL A 71 2.05 -28.08 30.54
CA VAL A 71 1.16 -28.50 31.62
C VAL A 71 0.54 -29.81 31.13
N GLY A 72 0.64 -30.85 31.95
CA GLY A 72 0.20 -32.21 31.69
C GLY A 72 0.96 -33.17 32.58
#